data_AF-A0A7W1BEV5-F1
#
_entry.id   AF-A0A7W1BEV5-F1
#
_cell.length_a   1.000
_cell.length_b   1.000
_cell.length_c   1.000
_cell.angle_alpha   90.00
_cell.angle_beta   90.00
_cell.angle_gamma   90.00
#
_symmetry.space_group_name_H-M   'P 1'
#
loop_
_entity.id
_entity.type
_entity.pdbx_description
1 polymer ?
#
loop_
_entity_poly.entity_id
_entity_poly.type
_entity_poly.pdbx_seq_one_letter_code
_entity_poly.pdbx_strand_id
1 'polypeptide(L)'
;MLVIAGADQAGKNVQVPEVWTGGGWRALTGARRILPYYPRTFLAPNGRVFYAGDQRATHYLNTAGSGSWSAVGSRKFGSRDYGSAVMYLPGKVLYAGGGRTTRTAETIDLNAAAPAWQWTGSMAHPRRHLNATVLPTGEVLVTGGSRGTTFNEPNLAVRVAEIWNPESGVWTSLASNAVNRTYHATSLLLPDGRVLHTGSSDALQPTGEPAPPQRNAELFSPPYLFKGARPGISSAPSSISYGRSFLVGTPASSAIAASPRRAAESRSRRPRVATARRRGITCCSW
;
A
#
# COMPACT_ATOMS: atom_id res chain seq x y z
N MET A 1 13.48 -5.95 -13.34
CA MET A 1 12.09 -6.14 -12.80
C MET A 1 12.07 -7.46 -12.05
N LEU A 2 11.21 -7.65 -11.05
CA LEU A 2 11.12 -8.86 -10.24
C LEU A 2 9.68 -9.35 -10.19
N VAL A 3 9.47 -10.65 -10.35
CA VAL A 3 8.18 -11.33 -10.22
C VAL A 3 8.29 -12.41 -9.15
N ILE A 4 7.29 -12.50 -8.28
CA ILE A 4 7.23 -13.40 -7.13
C ILE A 4 5.77 -13.85 -6.94
N ALA A 5 5.57 -15.12 -6.61
CA ALA A 5 4.26 -15.74 -6.38
C ALA A 5 3.37 -15.71 -7.64
N GLY A 6 2.07 -15.92 -7.46
CA GLY A 6 1.12 -16.06 -8.58
C GLY A 6 0.90 -17.53 -8.93
N ALA A 7 0.08 -17.75 -9.97
CA ALA A 7 -0.18 -19.07 -10.52
C ALA A 7 0.18 -19.11 -11.99
N ASP A 8 0.58 -20.29 -12.46
CA ASP A 8 0.78 -20.55 -13.88
C ASP A 8 -0.57 -20.76 -14.61
N GLN A 9 -0.50 -21.05 -15.91
CA GLN A 9 -1.70 -21.27 -16.75
C GLN A 9 -2.54 -22.47 -16.31
N ALA A 10 -1.97 -23.40 -15.54
CA ALA A 10 -2.68 -24.54 -14.98
C ALA A 10 -3.22 -24.25 -13.57
N GLY A 11 -3.14 -23.00 -13.09
CA GLY A 11 -3.57 -22.61 -11.75
C GLY A 11 -2.63 -23.06 -10.64
N LYS A 12 -1.43 -23.55 -10.96
CA LYS A 12 -0.47 -24.02 -9.96
C LYS A 12 0.38 -22.86 -9.47
N ASN A 13 0.55 -22.77 -8.14
CA ASN A 13 1.38 -21.74 -7.53
C ASN A 13 2.81 -21.73 -8.08
N VAL A 14 3.24 -20.59 -8.59
CA VAL A 14 4.61 -20.33 -9.05
C VAL A 14 5.49 -20.10 -7.81
N GLN A 15 6.43 -21.02 -7.59
CA GLN A 15 7.24 -21.05 -6.37
C GLN A 15 8.62 -20.40 -6.54
N VAL A 16 9.06 -20.17 -7.77
CA VAL A 16 10.41 -19.66 -8.08
C VAL A 16 10.28 -18.21 -8.51
N PRO A 17 10.84 -17.25 -7.75
CA PRO A 17 10.92 -15.87 -8.18
C PRO A 17 11.81 -15.69 -9.41
N GLU A 18 11.55 -14.67 -10.21
CA GLU A 18 12.33 -14.38 -11.42
C GLU A 18 12.68 -12.90 -11.54
N VAL A 19 13.89 -12.62 -12.01
CA VAL A 19 14.39 -11.25 -12.26
C VAL A 19 14.61 -11.04 -13.75
N TRP A 20 13.99 -10.01 -14.30
CA TRP A 20 14.29 -9.51 -15.64
C TRP A 20 15.57 -8.67 -15.61
N THR A 21 16.56 -9.08 -16.41
CA THR A 21 17.90 -8.48 -16.49
C THR A 21 18.06 -7.47 -17.64
N GLY A 22 17.04 -7.28 -18.47
CA GLY A 22 17.12 -6.49 -19.70
C GLY A 22 17.21 -7.37 -20.95
N GLY A 23 17.89 -8.52 -20.87
CA GLY A 23 18.02 -9.48 -21.97
C GLY A 23 17.26 -10.79 -21.76
N GLY A 24 16.65 -11.00 -20.60
CA GLY A 24 15.90 -12.22 -20.29
C GLY A 24 15.49 -12.33 -18.82
N TRP A 25 14.77 -13.41 -18.52
CA TRP A 25 14.41 -13.78 -17.15
C TRP A 25 15.48 -14.70 -16.56
N ARG A 26 15.84 -14.43 -15.31
CA ARG A 26 16.72 -15.29 -14.50
C ARG A 26 15.95 -15.80 -13.30
N ALA A 27 15.84 -17.12 -13.20
CA ALA A 27 15.22 -17.80 -12.07
C ALA A 27 16.07 -17.68 -10.80
N LEU A 28 15.41 -17.44 -9.67
CA LEU A 28 15.99 -17.46 -8.33
C LEU A 28 15.70 -18.81 -7.66
N THR A 29 16.32 -19.88 -8.15
CA THR A 29 16.07 -21.27 -7.72
C THR A 29 16.38 -21.52 -6.24
N GLY A 30 17.33 -20.80 -5.65
CA GLY A 30 17.64 -20.83 -4.21
C GLY A 30 16.62 -20.08 -3.34
N ALA A 31 15.73 -19.31 -3.97
CA ALA A 31 14.61 -18.62 -3.32
C ALA A 31 13.25 -19.32 -3.56
N ARG A 32 13.25 -20.62 -3.87
CA ARG A 32 12.00 -21.38 -4.03
C ARG A 32 11.16 -21.36 -2.76
N ARG A 33 9.92 -20.89 -2.84
CA ARG A 33 8.99 -20.84 -1.69
C ARG A 33 7.54 -20.80 -2.16
N ILE A 34 6.66 -21.52 -1.45
CA ILE A 34 5.21 -21.36 -1.63
C ILE A 34 4.79 -20.05 -0.97
N LEU A 35 4.30 -19.12 -1.78
CA LEU A 35 3.82 -17.81 -1.34
C LEU A 35 2.38 -17.59 -1.81
N PRO A 36 1.54 -16.96 -0.99
CA PRO A 36 0.21 -16.54 -1.42
C PRO A 36 0.25 -15.48 -2.52
N TYR A 37 -0.89 -15.28 -3.18
CA TYR A 37 -1.04 -14.24 -4.19
C TYR A 37 -0.85 -12.84 -3.60
N TYR A 38 -0.34 -11.93 -4.43
CA TYR A 38 -0.14 -10.52 -4.09
C TYR A 38 0.81 -10.32 -2.91
N PRO A 39 2.13 -10.48 -3.13
CA PRO A 39 3.12 -10.64 -2.06
C PRO A 39 3.46 -9.36 -1.30
N ARG A 40 2.90 -8.19 -1.66
CA ARG A 40 3.09 -6.89 -0.97
C ARG A 40 4.56 -6.62 -0.65
N THR A 41 5.36 -6.41 -1.69
CA THR A 41 6.83 -6.33 -1.60
C THR A 41 7.33 -4.90 -1.72
N PHE A 42 8.43 -4.61 -1.02
CA PHE A 42 9.09 -3.31 -1.03
C PHE A 42 10.60 -3.48 -1.20
N LEU A 43 11.26 -2.54 -1.90
CA LEU A 43 12.72 -2.49 -1.88
C LEU A 43 13.16 -1.90 -0.54
N ALA A 44 13.91 -2.65 0.25
CA ALA A 44 14.42 -2.23 1.53
C ALA A 44 15.72 -1.40 1.39
N PRO A 45 16.07 -0.57 2.39
CA PRO A 45 17.29 0.24 2.40
C PRO A 45 18.58 -0.59 2.21
N ASN A 46 18.58 -1.84 2.68
CA ASN A 46 19.71 -2.77 2.55
C ASN A 46 19.86 -3.40 1.13
N GLY A 47 19.08 -2.93 0.14
CA GLY A 47 19.12 -3.42 -1.24
C GLY A 47 18.35 -4.73 -1.49
N ARG A 48 17.81 -5.37 -0.45
CA ARG A 48 17.00 -6.59 -0.56
C ARG A 48 15.52 -6.25 -0.76
N VAL A 49 14.73 -7.24 -1.17
CA VAL A 49 13.28 -7.07 -1.28
C VAL A 49 12.60 -7.53 0.01
N PHE A 50 11.97 -6.62 0.72
CA PHE A 50 11.14 -6.92 1.87
C PHE A 50 9.79 -7.49 1.42
N TYR A 51 9.53 -8.74 1.77
CA TYR A 51 8.24 -9.39 1.66
C TYR A 51 7.44 -9.08 2.93
N ALA A 52 6.51 -8.12 2.82
CA ALA A 52 5.51 -7.95 3.85
C ALA A 52 4.49 -9.09 3.70
N GLY A 53 3.88 -9.29 2.54
CA GLY A 53 2.95 -10.41 2.33
C GLY A 53 1.75 -10.44 3.28
N ASP A 54 0.95 -11.49 3.16
CA ASP A 54 -0.20 -11.79 4.00
C ASP A 54 0.18 -12.63 5.24
N GLN A 55 1.14 -13.55 5.11
CA GLN A 55 1.60 -14.42 6.19
C GLN A 55 2.15 -13.61 7.37
N ARG A 56 1.94 -14.09 8.59
CA ARG A 56 2.45 -13.43 9.81
C ARG A 56 3.96 -13.14 9.74
N ALA A 57 4.76 -14.11 9.30
CA ALA A 57 6.22 -14.00 9.19
C ALA A 57 6.65 -13.23 7.93
N THR A 58 7.55 -12.26 8.11
CA THR A 58 8.10 -11.42 7.03
C THR A 58 9.55 -11.76 6.75
N HIS A 59 9.97 -11.53 5.51
CA HIS A 59 11.26 -12.01 5.01
C HIS A 59 11.92 -10.96 4.12
N TYR A 60 13.24 -11.01 4.03
CA TYR A 60 13.98 -10.42 2.91
C TYR A 60 14.24 -11.48 1.85
N LEU A 61 14.04 -11.11 0.59
CA LEU A 61 14.55 -11.81 -0.58
C LEU A 61 15.84 -11.12 -1.04
N ASN A 62 16.94 -11.85 -1.01
CA ASN A 62 18.15 -11.51 -1.76
C ASN A 62 18.02 -12.04 -3.19
N THR A 63 18.24 -11.19 -4.19
CA THR A 63 18.11 -11.54 -5.61
C THR A 63 19.45 -11.85 -6.31
N ALA A 64 20.56 -11.80 -5.56
CA ALA A 64 21.89 -12.16 -6.06
C ALA A 64 22.03 -13.69 -6.26
N GLY A 65 22.85 -14.12 -7.21
CA GLY A 65 23.09 -15.54 -7.49
C GLY A 65 21.79 -16.31 -7.80
N SER A 66 21.55 -17.43 -7.14
CA SER A 66 20.28 -18.17 -7.22
C SER A 66 19.19 -17.61 -6.30
N GLY A 67 19.45 -16.53 -5.56
CA GLY A 67 18.55 -15.91 -4.60
C GLY A 67 18.43 -16.69 -3.29
N SER A 68 18.00 -16.00 -2.23
CA SER A 68 17.78 -16.61 -0.91
C SER A 68 16.80 -15.81 -0.06
N TRP A 69 16.12 -16.49 0.86
CA TRP A 69 15.24 -15.88 1.85
C TRP A 69 15.95 -15.76 3.21
N SER A 70 15.70 -14.67 3.92
CA SER A 70 16.08 -14.51 5.33
C SER A 70 14.92 -13.96 6.13
N ALA A 71 14.73 -14.45 7.36
CA ALA A 71 13.67 -13.97 8.24
C ALA A 71 13.94 -12.53 8.69
N VAL A 72 12.87 -11.77 8.95
CA VAL A 72 12.96 -10.41 9.50
C VAL A 72 12.24 -10.35 10.84
N GLY A 73 10.93 -10.55 10.83
CA GLY A 73 10.10 -10.51 12.02
C GLY A 73 8.67 -10.91 11.72
N SER A 74 7.87 -11.08 12.76
CA SER A 74 6.47 -11.50 12.64
C SER A 74 5.54 -10.38 13.08
N ARG A 75 4.43 -10.19 12.37
CA ARG A 75 3.32 -9.34 12.86
C ARG A 75 2.80 -9.87 14.19
N LYS A 76 2.30 -8.99 15.04
CA LYS A 76 1.65 -9.33 16.32
C LYS A 76 0.29 -10.01 16.10
N PHE A 77 -0.50 -9.54 15.13
CA PHE A 77 -1.90 -9.97 14.96
C PHE A 77 -2.15 -11.00 13.85
N GLY A 78 -1.23 -11.96 13.68
CA GLY A 78 -1.43 -13.09 12.74
C GLY A 78 -1.25 -12.74 11.26
N SER A 79 -1.82 -13.57 10.40
CA SER A 79 -1.85 -13.35 8.95
C SER A 79 -2.93 -12.35 8.57
N ARG A 80 -2.67 -11.56 7.53
CA ARG A 80 -3.48 -10.39 7.13
C ARG A 80 -3.74 -10.37 5.63
N ASP A 81 -4.25 -11.48 5.09
CA ASP A 81 -4.73 -11.57 3.71
C ASP A 81 -5.76 -10.47 3.43
N TYR A 82 -5.78 -9.97 2.19
CA TYR A 82 -6.60 -8.82 1.79
C TYR A 82 -6.40 -7.54 2.65
N GLY A 83 -5.36 -7.46 3.46
CA GLY A 83 -4.90 -6.22 4.07
C GLY A 83 -4.09 -5.37 3.09
N SER A 84 -3.76 -4.16 3.51
CA SER A 84 -3.02 -3.19 2.69
C SER A 84 -1.69 -2.83 3.35
N ALA A 85 -0.66 -2.68 2.52
CA ALA A 85 0.68 -2.34 2.95
C ALA A 85 1.21 -1.15 2.14
N VAL A 86 1.83 -0.18 2.82
CA VAL A 86 2.46 0.98 2.19
C VAL A 86 3.78 1.32 2.85
N MET A 87 4.77 1.72 2.05
CA MET A 87 5.99 2.35 2.56
C MET A 87 5.71 3.85 2.73
N TYR A 88 5.31 4.26 3.94
CA TYR A 88 4.92 5.64 4.23
C TYR A 88 6.11 6.60 4.35
N LEU A 89 7.28 6.07 4.68
CA LEU A 89 8.58 6.75 4.60
C LEU A 89 9.65 5.77 4.10
N PRO A 90 10.80 6.22 3.57
CA PRO A 90 11.87 5.33 3.14
C PRO A 90 12.26 4.31 4.22
N GLY A 91 12.07 3.02 3.91
CA GLY A 91 12.33 1.93 4.85
C GLY A 91 11.29 1.73 5.96
N LYS A 92 10.29 2.59 6.10
CA LYS A 92 9.20 2.42 7.10
C LYS A 92 7.91 1.98 6.42
N VAL A 93 7.39 0.82 6.82
CA VAL A 93 6.21 0.19 6.22
C VAL A 93 5.07 0.16 7.23
N LEU A 94 3.87 0.55 6.81
CA LEU A 94 2.60 0.36 7.53
C LEU A 94 1.87 -0.83 6.90
N TYR A 95 1.27 -1.67 7.73
CA TYR A 95 0.31 -2.69 7.32
C TYR A 95 -0.99 -2.51 8.11
N ALA A 96 -2.11 -2.38 7.41
CA ALA A 96 -3.42 -2.13 8.02
C ALA A 96 -4.45 -3.18 7.59
N GLY A 97 -5.30 -3.57 8.53
CA GLY A 97 -6.41 -4.50 8.29
C GLY A 97 -5.98 -5.89 7.83
N GLY A 98 -6.86 -6.54 7.08
CA GLY A 98 -6.71 -7.90 6.54
C GLY A 98 -7.19 -9.00 7.49
N GLY A 99 -7.00 -10.26 7.10
CA GLY A 99 -7.43 -11.42 7.86
C GLY A 99 -8.95 -11.67 7.76
N ARG A 100 -9.51 -12.33 8.79
CA ARG A 100 -10.96 -12.34 9.08
C ARG A 100 -11.45 -10.98 9.61
N THR A 101 -10.98 -9.90 8.99
CA THR A 101 -11.10 -8.49 9.38
C THR A 101 -10.47 -8.14 10.72
N THR A 102 -9.63 -7.12 10.71
CA THR A 102 -9.09 -6.53 11.93
C THR A 102 -9.05 -5.02 11.78
N ARG A 103 -9.16 -4.32 12.90
CA ARG A 103 -8.99 -2.86 12.97
C ARG A 103 -7.53 -2.46 13.23
N THR A 104 -6.69 -3.41 13.59
CA THR A 104 -5.31 -3.12 14.00
C THR A 104 -4.44 -2.71 12.83
N ALA A 105 -3.47 -1.85 13.09
CA ALA A 105 -2.38 -1.54 12.17
C ALA A 105 -1.03 -1.73 12.86
N GLU A 106 -0.02 -2.08 12.06
CA GLU A 106 1.33 -2.31 12.54
C GLU A 106 2.34 -1.65 11.61
N THR A 107 3.45 -1.17 12.17
CA THR A 107 4.56 -0.61 11.43
C THR A 107 5.84 -1.41 11.63
N ILE A 108 6.72 -1.40 10.65
CA ILE A 108 8.09 -1.89 10.77
C ILE A 108 9.06 -0.87 10.20
N ASP A 109 10.17 -0.63 10.92
CA ASP A 109 11.29 0.18 10.45
C ASP A 109 12.42 -0.72 9.96
N LEU A 110 12.60 -0.79 8.64
CA LEU A 110 13.61 -1.58 7.97
C LEU A 110 15.00 -0.93 8.02
N ASN A 111 15.12 0.29 8.56
CA ASN A 111 16.41 0.94 8.83
C ASN A 111 16.99 0.53 10.19
N ALA A 112 16.19 -0.07 11.08
CA ALA A 112 16.66 -0.55 12.37
C ALA A 112 17.63 -1.73 12.20
N ALA A 113 18.59 -1.87 13.11
CA ALA A 113 19.52 -3.00 13.12
C ALA A 113 18.78 -4.35 13.24
N ALA A 114 17.70 -4.39 14.02
CA ALA A 114 16.80 -5.53 14.15
C ALA A 114 15.34 -5.09 13.88
N PRO A 115 14.89 -5.11 12.61
CA PRO A 115 13.53 -4.68 12.25
C PRO A 115 12.47 -5.56 12.90
N ALA A 116 11.54 -4.96 13.63
CA ALA A 116 10.43 -5.65 14.29
C ALA A 116 9.11 -4.93 14.04
N TRP A 117 8.02 -5.70 13.95
CA TRP A 117 6.68 -5.16 13.83
C TRP A 117 6.21 -4.58 15.16
N GLN A 118 5.68 -3.37 15.12
CA GLN A 118 5.11 -2.67 16.26
C GLN A 118 3.66 -2.29 15.97
N TRP A 119 2.81 -2.45 16.99
CA TRP A 119 1.45 -1.95 16.93
C TRP A 119 1.47 -0.42 16.96
N THR A 120 0.65 0.22 16.12
CA THR A 120 0.65 1.67 15.95
C THR A 120 -0.76 2.27 16.08
N GLY A 121 -1.62 1.64 16.87
CA GLY A 121 -3.02 2.03 16.98
C GLY A 121 -3.96 1.17 16.14
N SER A 122 -5.25 1.46 16.26
CA SER A 122 -6.32 0.76 15.55
C SER A 122 -7.26 1.77 14.89
N MET A 123 -7.72 1.42 13.70
CA MET A 123 -8.87 2.03 13.06
C MET A 123 -10.12 1.89 13.95
N ALA A 124 -11.13 2.75 13.74
CA ALA A 124 -12.45 2.62 14.33
C ALA A 124 -13.19 1.39 13.78
N HIS A 125 -12.94 1.04 12.52
CA HIS A 125 -13.60 -0.08 11.85
C HIS A 125 -12.62 -1.19 11.46
N PRO A 126 -12.94 -2.47 11.70
CA PRO A 126 -12.16 -3.57 11.14
C PRO A 126 -12.39 -3.66 9.63
N ARG A 127 -11.33 -3.90 8.87
CA ARG A 127 -11.39 -3.88 7.41
C ARG A 127 -10.56 -5.01 6.79
N ARG A 128 -11.13 -5.68 5.79
CA ARG A 128 -10.42 -6.38 4.71
C ARG A 128 -10.73 -5.70 3.37
N HIS A 129 -9.91 -5.93 2.34
CA HIS A 129 -9.97 -5.29 1.01
C HIS A 129 -9.82 -3.77 0.99
N LEU A 130 -9.35 -3.19 2.09
CA LEU A 130 -9.06 -1.76 2.18
C LEU A 130 -7.94 -1.34 1.23
N ASN A 131 -7.96 -0.08 0.85
CA ASN A 131 -6.83 0.56 0.17
C ASN A 131 -6.14 1.53 1.13
N ALA A 132 -4.81 1.50 1.18
CA ALA A 132 -4.00 2.47 1.92
C ALA A 132 -3.22 3.36 0.92
N THR A 133 -3.32 4.68 1.09
CA THR A 133 -2.71 5.68 0.22
C THR A 133 -1.90 6.66 1.06
N VAL A 134 -0.59 6.75 0.80
CA VAL A 134 0.27 7.75 1.43
C VAL A 134 -0.05 9.12 0.84
N LEU A 135 -0.32 10.11 1.68
CA LEU A 135 -0.63 11.48 1.29
C LEU A 135 0.65 12.34 1.25
N PRO A 136 0.63 13.52 0.58
CA PRO A 136 1.77 14.45 0.56
C PRO A 136 2.18 14.97 1.94
N THR A 137 1.26 14.92 2.91
CA THR A 137 1.55 15.24 4.31
C THR A 137 2.42 14.18 4.97
N GLY A 138 2.47 12.95 4.46
CA GLY A 138 3.10 11.77 5.08
C GLY A 138 2.13 10.93 5.92
N GLU A 139 0.89 11.39 6.11
CA GLU A 139 -0.20 10.60 6.68
C GLU A 139 -0.66 9.51 5.70
N VAL A 140 -1.34 8.48 6.20
CA VAL A 140 -1.88 7.40 5.37
C VAL A 140 -3.40 7.39 5.42
N LEU A 141 -4.05 7.59 4.27
CA LEU A 141 -5.49 7.47 4.10
C LEU A 141 -5.86 6.01 3.83
N VAL A 142 -6.80 5.48 4.59
CA VAL A 142 -7.46 4.20 4.35
C VAL A 142 -8.87 4.44 3.84
N THR A 143 -9.23 3.77 2.73
CA THR A 143 -10.55 3.84 2.10
C THR A 143 -11.14 2.46 1.85
N GLY A 144 -12.48 2.40 1.91
CA GLY A 144 -13.26 1.21 1.60
C GLY A 144 -12.97 0.01 2.50
N GLY A 145 -13.17 -1.17 1.92
CA GLY A 145 -13.10 -2.46 2.59
C GLY A 145 -14.44 -2.89 3.20
N SER A 146 -14.43 -4.08 3.81
CA SER A 146 -15.58 -4.66 4.50
C SER A 146 -15.19 -5.11 5.91
N ARG A 147 -16.13 -4.98 6.85
CA ARG A 147 -16.04 -5.58 8.19
C ARG A 147 -16.56 -7.02 8.22
N GLY A 148 -16.99 -7.55 7.07
CA GLY A 148 -17.46 -8.92 6.92
C GLY A 148 -16.33 -9.93 7.02
N THR A 149 -16.61 -11.05 7.68
CA THR A 149 -15.61 -12.10 7.95
C THR A 149 -15.52 -13.13 6.84
N THR A 150 -16.48 -13.14 5.90
CA THR A 150 -16.46 -13.99 4.70
C THR A 150 -15.75 -13.28 3.52
N PHE A 151 -15.77 -13.89 2.33
CA PHE A 151 -14.93 -13.47 1.21
C PHE A 151 -15.17 -12.02 0.76
N ASN A 152 -16.42 -11.60 0.51
CA ASN A 152 -16.74 -10.26 -0.01
C ASN A 152 -18.20 -9.84 0.28
N GLU A 153 -18.44 -9.26 1.46
CA GLU A 153 -19.77 -8.86 1.95
C GLU A 153 -20.03 -7.36 1.77
N PRO A 154 -20.86 -6.95 0.78
CA PRO A 154 -21.11 -5.54 0.48
C PRO A 154 -22.04 -4.86 1.50
N ASN A 155 -22.96 -5.60 2.13
CA ASN A 155 -23.81 -5.10 3.23
C ASN A 155 -22.98 -4.69 4.46
N LEU A 156 -21.79 -5.26 4.62
CA LEU A 156 -20.84 -4.95 5.68
C LEU A 156 -19.70 -4.02 5.21
N ALA A 157 -19.86 -3.35 4.07
CA ALA A 157 -18.89 -2.37 3.59
C ALA A 157 -18.64 -1.25 4.61
N VAL A 158 -17.39 -0.81 4.68
CA VAL A 158 -16.98 0.33 5.49
C VAL A 158 -16.76 1.53 4.56
N ARG A 159 -17.69 2.50 4.63
CA ARG A 159 -17.67 3.70 3.77
C ARG A 159 -16.89 4.87 4.37
N VAL A 160 -16.83 4.96 5.70
CA VAL A 160 -16.06 5.98 6.39
C VAL A 160 -14.59 5.84 5.99
N ALA A 161 -13.95 6.91 5.52
CA ALA A 161 -12.50 6.90 5.33
C ALA A 161 -11.80 7.17 6.68
N GLU A 162 -10.58 6.68 6.86
CA GLU A 162 -9.80 6.95 8.08
C GLU A 162 -8.38 7.35 7.72
N ILE A 163 -7.82 8.32 8.42
CA ILE A 163 -6.45 8.79 8.22
C ILE A 163 -5.59 8.47 9.44
N TRP A 164 -4.42 7.91 9.21
CA TRP A 164 -3.43 7.57 10.23
C TRP A 164 -2.29 8.58 10.24
N ASN A 165 -2.00 9.11 11.43
CA ASN A 165 -0.83 9.94 11.65
C ASN A 165 0.37 9.09 12.11
N PRO A 166 1.46 9.02 11.33
CA PRO A 166 2.66 8.23 11.68
C PRO A 166 3.38 8.70 12.95
N GLU A 167 3.23 9.97 13.35
CA GLU A 167 3.94 10.53 14.50
C GLU A 167 3.29 10.09 15.82
N SER A 168 1.96 10.00 15.86
CA SER A 168 1.21 9.68 17.07
C SER A 168 0.60 8.28 17.08
N GLY A 169 0.52 7.61 15.93
CA GLY A 169 -0.24 6.36 15.78
C GLY A 169 -1.77 6.55 15.80
N VAL A 170 -2.26 7.79 15.84
CA VAL A 170 -3.70 8.06 15.97
C VAL A 170 -4.40 7.92 14.62
N TRP A 171 -5.58 7.31 14.65
CA TRP A 171 -6.52 7.23 13.53
C TRP A 171 -7.65 8.23 13.71
N THR A 172 -8.02 8.92 12.64
CA THR A 172 -9.14 9.88 12.61
C THR A 172 -10.11 9.52 11.50
N SER A 173 -11.41 9.44 11.82
CA SER A 173 -12.46 9.21 10.83
C SER A 173 -12.74 10.48 10.01
N LEU A 174 -13.00 10.30 8.72
CA LEU A 174 -13.25 11.35 7.74
C LEU A 174 -14.59 11.11 7.01
N ALA A 175 -14.88 11.90 5.98
CA ALA A 175 -16.07 11.74 5.16
C ALA A 175 -16.16 10.33 4.53
N SER A 176 -17.39 9.88 4.31
CA SER A 176 -17.68 8.56 3.74
C SER A 176 -17.78 8.59 2.22
N ASN A 177 -17.39 7.51 1.54
CA ASN A 177 -17.75 7.28 0.14
C ASN A 177 -19.26 6.99 -0.01
N ALA A 178 -19.83 7.34 -1.17
CA ALA A 178 -21.25 7.21 -1.47
C ALA A 178 -21.66 5.78 -1.88
N VAL A 179 -20.75 5.02 -2.50
CA VAL A 179 -21.00 3.63 -2.93
C VAL A 179 -20.08 2.65 -2.24
N ASN A 180 -20.48 1.38 -2.07
CA ASN A 180 -19.62 0.39 -1.43
C ASN A 180 -18.37 0.11 -2.26
N ARG A 181 -17.21 0.05 -1.60
CA ARG A 181 -15.91 -0.17 -2.24
C ARG A 181 -15.16 -1.28 -1.51
N THR A 182 -15.37 -2.53 -1.92
CA THR A 182 -14.81 -3.73 -1.26
C THR A 182 -13.77 -4.40 -2.16
N TYR A 183 -13.87 -5.70 -2.39
CA TYR A 183 -12.97 -6.43 -3.28
C TYR A 183 -12.97 -5.83 -4.70
N HIS A 184 -11.79 -5.79 -5.33
CA HIS A 184 -11.54 -5.10 -6.60
C HIS A 184 -11.76 -3.56 -6.61
N ALA A 185 -11.86 -2.91 -5.45
CA ALA A 185 -11.69 -1.47 -5.36
C ALA A 185 -10.19 -1.08 -5.34
N THR A 186 -9.86 0.09 -5.87
CA THR A 186 -8.51 0.65 -5.86
C THR A 186 -8.52 2.13 -5.48
N SER A 187 -7.40 2.61 -4.95
CA SER A 187 -7.17 4.03 -4.69
C SER A 187 -5.86 4.53 -5.27
N LEU A 188 -5.85 5.79 -5.72
CA LEU A 188 -4.69 6.43 -6.30
C LEU A 188 -4.61 7.91 -5.87
N LEU A 189 -3.48 8.31 -5.28
CA LEU A 189 -3.17 9.72 -5.08
C LEU A 189 -2.95 10.40 -6.43
N LEU A 190 -3.66 11.50 -6.66
CA LEU A 190 -3.56 12.33 -7.86
C LEU A 190 -2.53 13.45 -7.66
N PRO A 191 -1.95 14.01 -8.74
CA PRO A 191 -0.98 15.11 -8.66
C PRO A 191 -1.50 16.36 -7.94
N ASP A 192 -2.82 16.57 -7.93
CA ASP A 192 -3.48 17.66 -7.22
C ASP A 192 -3.81 17.33 -5.76
N GLY A 193 -3.22 16.27 -5.17
CA GLY A 193 -3.45 15.89 -3.78
C GLY A 193 -4.82 15.26 -3.49
N ARG A 194 -5.74 15.17 -4.45
CA ARG A 194 -6.96 14.38 -4.25
C ARG A 194 -6.64 12.89 -4.34
N VAL A 195 -7.54 12.05 -3.81
CA VAL A 195 -7.43 10.59 -3.94
C VAL A 195 -8.60 10.09 -4.78
N LEU A 196 -8.27 9.47 -5.92
CA LEU A 196 -9.23 8.72 -6.72
C LEU A 196 -9.54 7.40 -6.02
N HIS A 197 -10.83 7.06 -5.89
CA HIS A 197 -11.30 5.77 -5.41
C HIS A 197 -12.30 5.18 -6.40
N THR A 198 -12.06 3.96 -6.88
CA THR A 198 -12.84 3.38 -8.00
C THR A 198 -12.87 1.85 -7.93
N GLY A 199 -13.72 1.22 -8.75
CA GLY A 199 -13.93 -0.23 -8.79
C GLY A 199 -14.79 -0.73 -7.62
N SER A 200 -14.82 -2.06 -7.49
CA SER A 200 -15.60 -2.89 -6.54
C SER A 200 -16.47 -3.87 -7.32
N SER A 201 -16.14 -5.15 -7.27
CA SER A 201 -16.87 -6.21 -7.97
C SER A 201 -16.81 -7.52 -7.19
N ASP A 202 -17.45 -8.56 -7.73
CA ASP A 202 -17.41 -9.94 -7.26
C ASP A 202 -17.95 -10.10 -5.81
N ALA A 203 -18.83 -9.18 -5.43
CA ALA A 203 -19.57 -9.25 -4.18
C ALA A 203 -20.84 -10.06 -4.42
N LEU A 204 -21.29 -10.77 -3.40
CA LEU A 204 -22.59 -11.44 -3.42
C LEU A 204 -23.60 -10.64 -2.60
N GLN A 205 -24.83 -10.57 -3.08
CA GLN A 205 -25.98 -10.10 -2.32
C GLN A 205 -26.31 -11.15 -1.24
N PRO A 206 -27.07 -10.77 -0.19
CA PRO A 206 -27.52 -11.74 0.83
C PRO A 206 -28.32 -12.92 0.25
N THR A 207 -28.93 -12.74 -0.92
CA THR A 207 -29.65 -13.79 -1.67
C THR A 207 -28.72 -14.81 -2.34
N GLY A 208 -27.41 -14.59 -2.34
CA GLY A 208 -26.43 -15.42 -3.06
C GLY A 208 -26.15 -14.94 -4.49
N GLU A 209 -26.95 -14.02 -5.04
CA GLU A 209 -26.77 -13.48 -6.39
C GLU A 209 -25.61 -12.47 -6.47
N PRO A 210 -24.90 -12.36 -7.61
CA PRO A 210 -23.89 -11.33 -7.80
C PRO A 210 -24.44 -9.91 -7.56
N ALA A 211 -23.70 -9.11 -6.80
CA ALA A 211 -24.01 -7.69 -6.62
C ALA A 211 -23.52 -6.89 -7.83
N PRO A 212 -24.25 -5.82 -8.25
CA PRO A 212 -23.83 -4.99 -9.37
C PRO A 212 -22.42 -4.40 -9.18
N PRO A 213 -21.51 -4.52 -10.17
CA PRO A 213 -20.17 -3.97 -10.06
C PRO A 213 -20.20 -2.44 -10.07
N GLN A 214 -19.32 -1.82 -9.28
CA GLN A 214 -19.17 -0.38 -9.21
C GLN A 214 -18.17 0.10 -10.26
N ARG A 215 -18.70 0.55 -11.41
CA ARG A 215 -17.90 1.04 -12.55
C ARG A 215 -17.62 2.55 -12.51
N ASN A 216 -18.16 3.25 -11.51
CA ASN A 216 -17.92 4.67 -11.29
C ASN A 216 -16.62 4.92 -10.50
N ALA A 217 -16.30 6.19 -10.29
CA ALA A 217 -15.21 6.65 -9.44
C ALA A 217 -15.65 7.82 -8.57
N GLU A 218 -14.96 8.01 -7.46
CA GLU A 218 -15.13 9.11 -6.53
C GLU A 218 -13.78 9.79 -6.28
N LEU A 219 -13.81 11.10 -6.05
CA LEU A 219 -12.64 11.88 -5.68
C LEU A 219 -12.77 12.32 -4.22
N PHE A 220 -11.83 11.88 -3.40
CA PHE A 220 -11.72 12.31 -2.02
C PHE A 220 -10.76 13.52 -1.93
N SER A 221 -11.24 14.62 -1.35
CA SER A 221 -10.44 15.79 -1.03
C SER A 221 -10.02 15.73 0.44
N PRO A 222 -8.75 15.46 0.78
CA PRO A 222 -8.33 15.37 2.19
C PRO A 222 -8.38 16.71 2.92
N PRO A 223 -8.40 16.72 4.28
CA PRO A 223 -8.53 17.93 5.09
C PRO A 223 -7.52 19.04 4.77
N TYR A 224 -6.29 18.70 4.36
CA TYR A 224 -5.27 19.68 4.02
C TYR A 224 -5.64 20.53 2.79
N LEU A 225 -6.64 20.14 2.00
CA LEU A 225 -7.16 20.92 0.87
C LEU A 225 -8.11 22.04 1.27
N PHE A 226 -8.53 22.08 2.53
CA PHE A 226 -9.46 23.07 3.07
C PHE A 226 -8.76 24.04 4.04
N LYS A 227 -7.42 24.01 4.13
CA LYS A 227 -6.63 24.87 5.02
C LYS A 227 -6.20 26.21 4.38
N GLY A 228 -6.87 26.62 3.30
CA GLY A 228 -6.57 27.85 2.57
C GLY A 228 -5.77 27.61 1.28
N ALA A 229 -5.11 28.67 0.79
CA ALA A 229 -4.40 28.64 -0.48
C ALA A 229 -3.24 27.64 -0.47
N ARG A 230 -3.12 26.87 -1.57
CA ARG A 230 -2.03 25.90 -1.73
C ARG A 230 -0.73 26.60 -2.15
N PRO A 231 0.43 26.23 -1.60
CA PRO A 231 1.71 26.68 -2.12
C PRO A 231 1.88 26.30 -3.60
N GLY A 232 2.20 27.29 -4.44
CA GLY A 232 2.58 27.05 -5.82
C GLY A 232 4.06 26.68 -5.96
N ILE A 233 4.40 25.85 -6.95
CA ILE A 233 5.78 25.62 -7.39
C ILE A 233 6.01 26.51 -8.61
N SER A 234 6.91 27.49 -8.50
CA SER A 234 7.24 28.40 -9.61
C SER A 234 8.41 27.90 -10.47
N SER A 235 9.31 27.10 -9.91
CA SER A 235 10.40 26.47 -10.67
C SER A 235 10.89 25.17 -10.01
N ALA A 236 11.29 24.21 -10.84
CA ALA A 236 11.98 22.99 -10.41
C ALA A 236 12.77 22.40 -11.61
N PRO A 237 13.91 21.72 -11.38
CA PRO A 237 14.62 21.02 -12.45
C PRO A 237 13.77 19.92 -13.10
N SER A 238 13.92 19.74 -14.40
CA SER A 238 13.25 18.65 -15.16
C SER A 238 13.86 17.27 -14.88
N SER A 239 15.09 17.23 -14.38
CA SER A 239 15.77 15.99 -13.97
C SER A 239 16.71 16.25 -12.78
N ILE A 240 16.91 15.21 -11.96
CA ILE A 240 17.85 15.19 -10.84
C ILE A 240 18.56 13.84 -10.77
N SER A 241 19.84 13.84 -10.39
CA SER A 241 20.58 12.60 -10.11
C SER A 241 20.39 12.17 -8.66
N TYR A 242 20.54 10.87 -8.40
CA TYR A 242 20.44 10.35 -7.04
C TYR A 242 21.50 10.97 -6.11
N GLY A 243 21.08 11.31 -4.88
CA GLY A 243 21.97 11.88 -3.86
C GLY A 243 22.32 13.37 -4.07
N ARG A 244 21.72 14.05 -5.06
CA ARG A 244 21.98 15.47 -5.32
C ARG A 244 20.89 16.36 -4.72
N SER A 245 21.32 17.49 -4.15
CA SER A 245 20.42 18.58 -3.78
C SER A 245 19.96 19.34 -5.02
N PHE A 246 18.77 19.92 -4.94
CA PHE A 246 18.20 20.76 -6.00
C PHE A 246 17.33 21.86 -5.39
N LEU A 247 17.10 22.92 -6.16
CA LEU A 247 16.27 24.05 -5.75
C LEU A 247 14.83 23.90 -6.25
N VAL A 248 13.88 24.34 -5.44
CA VAL A 248 12.46 24.47 -5.81
C VAL A 248 12.04 25.91 -5.53
N GLY A 249 11.65 26.63 -6.58
CA GLY A 249 11.09 27.97 -6.46
C GLY A 249 9.65 27.91 -5.98
N THR A 250 9.30 28.77 -5.02
CA THR A 250 7.92 28.93 -4.53
C THR A 250 7.74 30.32 -3.91
N PRO A 251 6.61 30.99 -4.16
CA PRO A 251 6.30 32.27 -3.50
C PRO A 251 5.96 32.09 -2.01
N ALA A 252 5.75 30.87 -1.54
CA ALA A 252 5.36 30.55 -0.16
C ALA A 252 6.51 29.95 0.69
N SER A 253 7.76 30.36 0.42
CA SER A 253 8.96 29.76 1.02
C SER A 253 8.99 29.86 2.55
N SER A 254 8.52 30.98 3.12
CA SER A 254 8.41 31.21 4.56
C SER A 254 7.41 30.28 5.25
N ALA A 255 6.25 30.02 4.62
CA ALA A 255 5.23 29.11 5.14
C ALA A 255 5.67 27.63 5.11
N ILE A 256 6.49 27.25 4.13
CA ILE A 256 7.04 25.89 4.02
C ILE A 256 8.15 25.66 5.06
N ALA A 257 8.98 26.66 5.33
CA ALA A 257 10.06 26.57 6.32
C ALA A 257 9.55 26.38 7.76
N ALA A 258 8.37 26.91 8.08
CA ALA A 258 7.73 26.79 9.39
C ALA A 258 7.03 25.43 9.64
N SER A 259 6.97 24.54 8.64
CA SER A 259 6.28 23.25 8.77
C SER A 259 7.14 22.21 9.52
N PRO A 260 6.67 21.62 10.63
CA PRO A 260 7.46 20.76 11.51
C PRO A 260 7.97 19.46 10.86
N ARG A 261 7.42 19.03 9.71
CA ARG A 261 7.87 17.81 9.01
C ARG A 261 9.18 17.98 8.23
N ARG A 262 9.80 19.17 8.27
CA ARG A 262 11.04 19.45 7.54
C ARG A 262 12.30 18.81 8.15
N ALA A 263 12.25 18.33 9.40
CA ALA A 263 13.40 17.66 10.02
C ALA A 263 13.67 16.25 9.47
N ALA A 264 12.74 15.67 8.70
CA ALA A 264 12.97 14.42 7.98
C ALA A 264 13.18 14.71 6.48
N GLU A 265 14.44 14.74 6.06
CA GLU A 265 14.94 14.72 4.67
C GLU A 265 13.88 14.52 3.57
N SER A 266 13.62 15.57 2.77
CA SER A 266 12.75 15.49 1.59
C SER A 266 13.44 14.73 0.44
N ARG A 267 13.61 13.41 0.59
CA ARG A 267 14.02 12.53 -0.50
C ARG A 267 12.79 12.21 -1.35
N SER A 268 12.54 13.03 -2.37
CA SER A 268 11.51 12.76 -3.37
C SER A 268 11.83 11.45 -4.10
N ARG A 269 11.07 10.40 -3.79
CA ARG A 269 10.99 9.16 -4.55
C ARG A 269 9.51 8.80 -4.65
N ARG A 270 9.08 8.34 -5.83
CA ARG A 270 7.68 8.01 -6.14
C ARG A 270 7.00 7.30 -4.96
N PRO A 271 5.77 7.67 -4.57
CA PRO A 271 5.03 6.92 -3.55
C PRO A 271 4.97 5.46 -3.99
N ARG A 272 5.63 4.59 -3.22
CA ARG A 272 5.66 3.15 -3.46
C ARG A 272 4.44 2.55 -2.78
N VAL A 273 3.28 2.75 -3.41
CA VAL A 273 2.08 2.02 -3.04
C VAL A 273 2.22 0.63 -3.63
N ALA A 274 2.33 -0.39 -2.77
CA ALA A 274 2.16 -1.78 -3.18
C ALA A 274 0.65 -2.12 -3.21
N THR A 275 -0.13 -1.34 -3.97
CA THR A 275 -1.48 -1.75 -4.36
C THR A 275 -1.38 -2.54 -5.65
N ALA A 276 -2.21 -3.56 -5.77
CA ALA A 276 -2.30 -4.42 -6.96
C ALA A 276 -2.63 -3.56 -8.18
N ARG A 277 -1.61 -3.09 -8.90
CA ARG A 277 -1.77 -2.50 -10.23
C ARG A 277 -1.93 -3.65 -11.22
N ARG A 278 -3.15 -3.89 -11.68
CA ARG A 278 -3.38 -4.53 -12.99
C ARG A 278 -2.89 -3.55 -14.06
N ARG A 279 -1.77 -3.87 -14.72
CA ARG A 279 -1.58 -3.50 -16.13
C ARG A 279 -1.96 -4.74 -16.92
N GLY A 280 -3.02 -4.60 -17.71
CA GLY A 280 -3.55 -5.52 -18.72
C GLY A 280 -3.20 -6.99 -18.58
N ILE A 281 -4.18 -7.80 -18.17
CA ILE A 281 -4.47 -9.07 -18.83
C ILE A 281 -5.99 -9.26 -18.75
N THR A 282 -6.48 -9.69 -19.89
CA THR A 282 -7.77 -10.16 -20.33
C THR A 282 -8.63 -10.83 -19.26
N CYS A 283 -9.93 -10.64 -19.46
CA CYS A 283 -11.02 -11.41 -18.88
C CYS A 283 -10.63 -12.89 -18.67
N CYS A 284 -10.54 -13.33 -17.42
CA CYS A 284 -10.91 -14.67 -17.03
C CYS A 284 -12.04 -14.51 -16.02
N SER A 285 -13.26 -14.56 -16.53
CA SER A 285 -14.40 -15.10 -15.82
C SER A 285 -14.02 -16.43 -15.18
N TRP A 286 -14.44 -16.64 -13.93
CA TRP A 286 -14.61 -17.98 -13.38
C TRP A 286 -15.62 -18.76 -14.22
#